data_AF-A0A2N2CJU0-F1
#
_entry.id   AF-A0A2N2CJU0-F1
#
_cell.length_a   1.000
_cell.length_b   1.000
_cell.length_c   1.000
_cell.angle_alpha   90.00
_cell.angle_beta   90.00
_cell.angle_gamma   90.00
#
_symmetry.space_group_name_H-M   'P 1'
#
loop_
_entity.id
_entity.type
_entity.pdbx_description
1 polymer ?
#
loop_
_entity_poly.entity_id
_entity_poly.type
_entity_poly.pdbx_seq_one_letter_code
_entity_poly.pdbx_strand_id
1 'polypeptide(L)'
;GDILTFIGAFFYAFHIFFLGKKAKQKDPYVLMAFQLLIFTFFATINMLFSGGLPKDVLSSDLNISVLAAAVGIGFLGSFVGFVLQSVGQKYANEAEAAILISTESLFGPVLAILFYNDPFNLFILFGIIFVFLGIILSETDLKKMKSKRKKLELNQEK
;
A
#
# COMPACT_ATOMS: atom_id res chain seq x y z
N GLY A 1 -19.92 -0.89 5.66
CA GLY A 1 -18.48 -0.70 5.39
C GLY A 1 -17.85 -2.01 4.97
N ASP A 2 -17.96 -3.04 5.80
CA ASP A 2 -17.15 -4.26 5.73
C ASP A 2 -17.17 -4.99 4.38
N ILE A 3 -18.35 -5.20 3.78
CA ILE A 3 -18.46 -5.83 2.45
C ILE A 3 -17.78 -4.97 1.38
N LEU A 4 -17.95 -3.64 1.43
CA LEU A 4 -17.33 -2.72 0.47
C LEU A 4 -15.81 -2.69 0.64
N THR A 5 -15.31 -2.72 1.89
CA THR A 5 -13.88 -2.83 2.20
C THR A 5 -13.30 -4.14 1.68
N PHE A 6 -14.00 -5.27 1.86
CA PHE A 6 -13.58 -6.56 1.34
C PHE A 6 -13.49 -6.57 -0.19
N ILE A 7 -14.51 -6.04 -0.86
CA ILE A 7 -14.51 -5.88 -2.33
C ILE A 7 -13.35 -4.98 -2.77
N GLY A 8 -13.12 -3.87 -2.07
CA GLY A 8 -12.00 -2.96 -2.35
C GLY A 8 -10.64 -3.64 -2.22
N ALA A 9 -10.43 -4.42 -1.15
CA ALA A 9 -9.20 -5.19 -0.95
C ALA A 9 -8.96 -6.20 -2.08
N PHE A 10 -10.02 -6.86 -2.57
CA PHE A 10 -9.94 -7.79 -3.68
C PHE A 10 -9.49 -7.10 -4.99
N PHE A 11 -10.07 -5.95 -5.33
CA PHE A 11 -9.63 -5.16 -6.48
C PHE A 11 -8.21 -4.61 -6.31
N TYR A 12 -7.85 -4.18 -5.10
CA TYR A 12 -6.51 -3.70 -4.79
C TYR A 12 -5.45 -4.82 -4.96
N ALA A 13 -5.76 -6.05 -4.54
CA ALA A 13 -4.87 -7.19 -4.78
C ALA A 13 -4.63 -7.46 -6.27
N PHE A 14 -5.67 -7.37 -7.10
CA PHE A 14 -5.51 -7.45 -8.56
C PHE A 14 -4.66 -6.30 -9.10
N HIS A 15 -4.89 -5.07 -8.62
CA HIS A 15 -4.10 -3.92 -9.01
C HIS A 15 -2.61 -4.13 -8.72
N ILE A 16 -2.25 -4.55 -7.50
CA ILE A 16 -0.85 -4.87 -7.12
C ILE A 16 -0.28 -5.95 -8.04
N PHE A 17 -1.03 -7.03 -8.30
CA PHE A 17 -0.57 -8.13 -9.15
C PHE A 17 -0.31 -7.69 -10.60
N PHE A 18 -1.25 -6.97 -11.22
CA PHE A 18 -1.09 -6.49 -12.60
C PHE A 18 -0.01 -5.41 -12.69
N LEU A 19 0.08 -4.52 -11.71
CA LEU A 19 1.11 -3.49 -11.65
C LEU A 19 2.50 -4.12 -11.56
N GLY A 20 2.70 -5.12 -10.70
CA GLY A 20 3.98 -5.86 -10.62
C GLY A 20 4.37 -6.55 -11.92
N LYS A 21 3.40 -7.21 -12.58
CA LYS A 21 3.66 -7.87 -13.88
C LYS A 21 4.03 -6.86 -14.97
N LYS A 22 3.40 -5.68 -14.98
CA LYS A 22 3.65 -4.63 -15.98
C LYS A 22 4.90 -3.81 -15.68
N ALA A 23 5.22 -3.58 -14.40
CA ALA A 23 6.42 -2.85 -13.95
C ALA A 23 7.72 -3.52 -14.41
N LYS A 24 7.72 -4.84 -14.60
CA LYS A 24 8.86 -5.59 -15.16
C LYS A 24 9.03 -5.43 -16.67
N GLN A 25 7.97 -5.08 -17.40
CA GLN A 25 7.94 -5.01 -18.87
C GLN A 25 8.00 -3.59 -19.43
N LYS A 26 7.59 -2.61 -18.62
CA LYS A 26 7.44 -1.21 -19.01
C LYS A 26 8.17 -0.32 -18.01
N ASP A 27 8.45 0.90 -18.42
CA ASP A 27 9.03 1.90 -17.52
C ASP A 27 8.03 2.22 -16.37
N PRO A 28 8.45 2.10 -15.10
CA PRO A 28 7.65 2.46 -13.93
C PRO A 28 7.04 3.87 -13.98
N TYR A 29 7.73 4.84 -14.58
CA TYR A 29 7.24 6.22 -14.67
C TYR A 29 6.04 6.34 -15.60
N VAL A 30 6.04 5.59 -16.72
CA VAL A 30 4.92 5.56 -17.67
C VAL A 30 3.70 4.88 -17.03
N LEU A 31 3.92 3.81 -16.26
CA LEU A 31 2.85 3.13 -15.53
C LEU A 31 2.22 4.04 -14.47
N MET A 32 3.04 4.78 -13.73
CA MET A 32 2.56 5.75 -12.75
C MET A 32 1.75 6.86 -13.42
N ALA A 33 2.23 7.41 -14.55
CA ALA A 33 1.52 8.46 -15.28
C ALA A 33 0.13 7.98 -15.74
N PHE A 34 0.06 6.75 -16.26
CA PHE A 34 -1.19 6.13 -16.66
C PHE A 34 -2.15 5.91 -15.48
N GLN A 35 -1.63 5.44 -14.34
CA GLN A 35 -2.42 5.24 -13.12
C GLN A 35 -3.00 6.55 -12.59
N LEU A 36 -2.18 7.61 -12.48
CA LEU A 36 -2.65 8.92 -12.01
C LEU A 36 -3.67 9.54 -12.96
N LEU A 37 -3.50 9.37 -14.28
CA LEU A 37 -4.46 9.85 -15.27
C LEU A 37 -5.81 9.16 -15.10
N ILE A 38 -5.83 7.84 -14.98
CA ILE A 38 -7.05 7.07 -14.73
C ILE A 38 -7.70 7.49 -13.43
N PHE A 39 -6.93 7.55 -12.34
CA PHE A 39 -7.45 7.97 -11.03
C PHE A 39 -8.06 9.38 -11.09
N THR A 40 -7.38 10.31 -11.76
CA THR A 40 -7.87 11.69 -11.93
C THR A 40 -9.19 11.71 -12.71
N PHE A 41 -9.28 10.92 -13.79
CA PHE A 41 -10.51 10.81 -14.58
C PHE A 41 -11.69 10.28 -13.75
N PHE A 42 -11.51 9.16 -13.05
CA PHE A 42 -12.55 8.59 -12.18
C PHE A 42 -12.88 9.51 -10.99
N ALA A 43 -11.89 10.14 -10.36
CA ALA A 43 -12.10 11.09 -9.28
C ALA A 43 -12.90 12.32 -9.75
N THR A 44 -12.61 12.82 -10.96
CA THR A 44 -13.35 13.94 -11.56
C THR A 44 -14.80 13.56 -11.84
N ILE A 45 -15.05 12.36 -12.39
CA ILE A 45 -16.41 11.85 -12.57
C ILE A 45 -17.13 11.73 -11.22
N ASN A 46 -16.49 11.12 -10.22
CA ASN A 46 -17.07 10.96 -8.89
C ASN A 46 -17.41 12.30 -8.23
N MET A 47 -16.57 13.33 -8.44
CA MET A 47 -16.80 14.69 -7.98
C MET A 47 -18.09 15.29 -8.58
N LEU A 48 -18.39 15.02 -9.86
CA LEU A 48 -19.64 15.50 -10.49
C LEU A 48 -20.89 14.92 -9.82
N PHE A 49 -20.84 13.66 -9.35
CA PHE A 49 -21.98 13.02 -8.68
C PHE A 49 -22.06 13.34 -7.18
N SER A 50 -20.94 13.69 -6.53
CA SER A 50 -20.87 13.83 -5.06
C SER A 50 -21.06 15.25 -4.53
N GLY A 51 -21.41 16.23 -5.39
CA GLY A 51 -21.67 17.61 -4.97
C GLY A 51 -20.97 18.71 -5.80
N GLY A 52 -20.22 18.33 -6.84
CA GLY A 52 -19.56 19.27 -7.74
C GLY A 52 -18.28 19.91 -7.17
N LEU A 53 -17.76 20.93 -7.85
CA LEU A 53 -16.58 21.65 -7.39
C LEU A 53 -16.90 22.39 -6.07
N PRO A 54 -16.01 22.30 -5.07
CA PRO A 54 -16.21 23.03 -3.83
C PRO A 54 -16.15 24.54 -4.12
N LYS A 55 -17.25 25.24 -3.83
CA LYS A 55 -17.50 26.61 -4.30
C LYS A 55 -16.72 27.68 -3.52
N ASP A 56 -16.19 27.34 -2.35
CA ASP A 56 -15.59 28.29 -1.39
C ASP A 56 -14.16 27.92 -0.94
N VAL A 57 -13.43 27.11 -1.72
CA VAL A 57 -12.09 26.62 -1.32
C VAL A 57 -11.08 27.75 -1.06
N LEU A 58 -11.25 28.90 -1.70
CA LEU A 58 -10.32 30.04 -1.57
C LEU A 58 -10.88 31.17 -0.68
N SER A 59 -12.10 31.00 -0.15
CA SER A 59 -12.83 32.07 0.55
C SER A 59 -12.41 32.25 2.02
N SER A 60 -11.66 31.30 2.59
CA SER A 60 -11.22 31.39 4.00
C SER A 60 -9.82 30.79 4.20
N ASP A 61 -9.09 31.30 5.19
CA ASP A 61 -7.76 30.79 5.57
C ASP A 61 -7.81 29.32 6.00
N LEU A 62 -8.92 28.90 6.63
CA LEU A 62 -9.17 27.49 6.95
C LEU A 62 -9.22 26.62 5.69
N ASN A 63 -9.88 27.08 4.62
CA ASN A 63 -9.97 26.32 3.37
C ASN A 63 -8.63 26.25 2.62
N ILE A 64 -7.80 27.28 2.72
CA ILE A 64 -6.43 27.29 2.18
C ILE A 64 -5.55 26.25 2.89
N SER A 65 -5.65 26.16 4.21
CA SER A 65 -4.89 25.17 5.00
C SER A 65 -5.27 23.73 4.66
N VAL A 66 -6.58 23.47 4.46
CA VAL A 66 -7.09 22.16 4.03
C VAL A 66 -6.62 21.83 2.61
N LEU A 67 -6.63 22.81 1.70
CA LEU A 67 -6.12 22.63 0.34
C LEU A 67 -4.62 22.33 0.35
N ALA A 68 -3.83 23.04 1.16
CA ALA A 68 -2.40 22.79 1.30
C ALA A 68 -2.13 21.38 1.85
N ALA A 69 -2.89 20.92 2.85
CA ALA A 69 -2.80 19.56 3.36
C ALA A 69 -3.19 18.51 2.31
N ALA A 70 -4.25 18.74 1.55
CA ALA A 70 -4.69 17.85 0.47
C ALA A 70 -3.65 17.74 -0.64
N VAL A 71 -3.04 18.86 -1.05
CA VAL A 71 -1.94 18.88 -2.02
C VAL A 71 -0.71 18.18 -1.46
N GLY A 72 -0.38 18.41 -0.18
CA GLY A 72 0.73 17.75 0.50
C GLY A 72 0.58 16.23 0.54
N ILE A 73 -0.59 15.72 0.93
CA ILE A 73 -0.90 14.28 0.96
C ILE A 73 -0.98 13.72 -0.47
N GLY A 74 -1.59 14.43 -1.42
CA GLY A 74 -1.64 14.00 -2.81
C GLY A 74 -0.26 13.89 -3.44
N PHE A 75 0.65 14.81 -3.13
CA PHE A 75 2.02 14.78 -3.65
C PHE A 75 2.89 13.74 -2.94
N LEU A 76 2.99 13.81 -1.60
CA LEU A 76 3.87 12.90 -0.85
C LEU A 76 3.28 11.49 -0.70
N GLY A 77 2.00 11.39 -0.35
CA GLY A 77 1.33 10.11 -0.17
C GLY A 77 1.06 9.41 -1.50
N SER A 78 0.40 10.09 -2.44
CA SER A 78 0.00 9.44 -3.69
C SER A 78 1.10 9.46 -4.75
N PHE A 79 1.65 10.62 -5.12
CA PHE A 79 2.63 10.70 -6.20
C PHE A 79 3.94 10.00 -5.84
N VAL A 80 4.61 10.43 -4.76
CA VAL A 80 5.88 9.82 -4.34
C VAL A 80 5.66 8.36 -3.93
N GLY A 81 4.61 8.06 -3.16
CA GLY A 81 4.26 6.70 -2.77
C GLY A 81 4.07 5.76 -3.95
N PHE A 82 3.24 6.12 -4.95
CA PHE A 82 3.02 5.27 -6.12
C PHE A 82 4.22 5.15 -7.04
N VAL A 83 5.08 6.17 -7.14
CA VAL A 83 6.37 6.04 -7.85
C VAL A 83 7.24 5.00 -7.17
N LEU A 84 7.45 5.14 -5.86
CA LEU A 84 8.26 4.20 -5.09
C LEU A 84 7.67 2.79 -5.13
N GLN A 85 6.36 2.65 -5.06
CA GLN A 85 5.67 1.38 -5.23
C GLN A 85 5.95 0.79 -6.62
N SER A 86 5.70 1.53 -7.69
CA SER A 86 5.90 1.05 -9.08
C SER A 86 7.36 0.65 -9.34
N VAL A 87 8.31 1.43 -8.83
CA VAL A 87 9.75 1.13 -8.91
C VAL A 87 10.09 -0.10 -8.07
N GLY A 88 9.61 -0.20 -6.83
CA GLY A 88 9.84 -1.37 -5.97
C GLY A 88 9.30 -2.66 -6.58
N GLN A 89 8.10 -2.60 -7.16
CA GLN A 89 7.45 -3.73 -7.84
C GLN A 89 8.15 -4.17 -9.13
N LYS A 90 9.04 -3.35 -9.70
CA LYS A 90 9.92 -3.76 -10.81
C LYS A 90 10.99 -4.76 -10.35
N TYR A 91 11.45 -4.65 -9.11
CA TYR A 91 12.54 -5.47 -8.57
C TYR A 91 12.07 -6.60 -7.66
N ALA A 92 10.89 -6.47 -7.04
CA ALA A 92 10.28 -7.52 -6.22
C ALA A 92 9.40 -8.47 -7.05
N ASN A 93 9.22 -9.70 -6.59
CA ASN A 93 8.16 -10.54 -7.13
C ASN A 93 6.77 -10.07 -6.62
N GLU A 94 5.69 -10.50 -7.28
CA GLU A 94 4.34 -10.01 -7.02
C GLU A 94 3.86 -10.31 -5.59
N ALA A 95 4.31 -11.44 -5.02
CA ALA A 95 3.96 -11.84 -3.65
C ALA A 95 4.76 -11.04 -2.60
N GLU A 96 6.08 -10.90 -2.80
CA GLU A 96 6.95 -10.06 -1.96
C GLU A 96 6.48 -8.60 -1.98
N ALA A 97 6.10 -8.08 -3.14
CA ALA A 97 5.55 -6.73 -3.26
C ALA A 97 4.25 -6.55 -2.45
N ALA A 98 3.34 -7.52 -2.53
CA ALA A 98 2.08 -7.46 -1.77
C ALA A 98 2.34 -7.48 -0.25
N ILE A 99 3.30 -8.30 0.20
CA ILE A 99 3.71 -8.35 1.61
C ILE A 99 4.35 -7.02 2.03
N LEU A 100 5.27 -6.47 1.22
CA LEU A 100 5.87 -5.15 1.48
C LEU A 100 4.82 -4.04 1.59
N ILE A 101 3.85 -4.00 0.68
CA ILE A 101 2.75 -3.01 0.73
C ILE A 101 1.91 -3.23 1.99
N SER A 102 1.61 -4.48 2.38
CA SER A 102 0.86 -4.77 3.61
C SER A 102 1.57 -4.29 4.89
N THR A 103 2.91 -4.17 4.86
CA THR A 103 3.67 -3.64 5.99
C THR A 103 3.40 -2.17 6.27
N GLU A 104 2.80 -1.43 5.33
CA GLU A 104 2.28 -0.08 5.58
C GLU A 104 1.30 -0.06 6.76
N SER A 105 0.50 -1.11 6.92
CA SER A 105 -0.42 -1.25 8.06
C SER A 105 0.29 -1.42 9.41
N LEU A 106 1.58 -1.79 9.41
CA LEU A 106 2.43 -1.83 10.59
C LEU A 106 3.08 -0.46 10.85
N PHE A 107 3.68 0.13 9.82
CA PHE A 107 4.40 1.39 9.96
C PHE A 107 3.48 2.59 10.17
N GLY A 108 2.28 2.59 9.59
CA GLY A 108 1.31 3.69 9.72
C GLY A 108 0.99 4.01 11.19
N PRO A 109 0.48 3.05 11.99
CA PRO A 109 0.24 3.25 13.41
C PRO A 109 1.51 3.61 14.20
N VAL A 110 2.64 2.98 13.89
CA VAL A 110 3.93 3.26 14.58
C VAL A 110 4.38 4.70 14.36
N LEU A 111 4.30 5.20 13.12
CA LEU A 111 4.64 6.58 12.79
C LEU A 111 3.60 7.56 13.36
N ALA A 112 2.31 7.21 13.38
CA ALA A 112 1.27 8.03 13.99
C ALA A 112 1.51 8.24 15.49
N ILE A 113 1.84 7.18 16.23
CA ILE A 113 2.18 7.28 17.66
C ILE A 113 3.43 8.14 17.87
N LEU A 114 4.46 7.97 17.03
CA LEU A 114 5.75 8.67 17.18
C LEU A 114 5.69 10.16 16.82
N PHE A 115 5.04 10.51 15.70
CA PHE A 115 5.05 11.86 15.15
C PHE A 115 3.79 12.67 15.50
N TYR A 116 2.64 12.01 15.62
CA TYR A 116 1.35 12.66 15.89
C TYR A 116 0.92 12.54 17.36
N ASN A 117 1.69 11.82 18.18
CA ASN A 117 1.41 11.61 19.61
C ASN A 117 0.01 11.01 19.86
N ASP A 118 -0.42 10.16 18.92
CA ASP A 118 -1.73 9.51 18.93
C ASP A 118 -1.86 8.59 20.16
N PRO A 119 -3.05 8.45 20.79
CA PRO A 119 -3.16 7.80 22.09
C PRO A 119 -2.77 6.33 22.00
N PHE A 120 -1.66 6.00 22.64
CA PHE A 120 -1.15 4.64 22.69
C PHE A 120 -2.08 3.76 23.54
N ASN A 121 -2.58 2.68 22.94
CA ASN A 121 -3.40 1.69 23.62
C ASN A 121 -2.77 0.30 23.48
N LEU A 122 -2.86 -0.52 24.53
CA LEU A 122 -2.46 -1.93 24.51
C LEU A 122 -3.12 -2.71 23.37
N PHE A 123 -4.36 -2.38 22.98
CA PHE A 123 -5.01 -3.02 21.83
C PHE A 123 -4.27 -2.74 20.51
N ILE A 124 -3.76 -1.52 20.31
CA ILE A 124 -2.98 -1.15 19.12
C ILE A 124 -1.66 -1.94 19.12
N LEU A 125 -1.01 -2.05 20.27
CA LEU A 125 0.21 -2.83 20.43
C LEU A 125 0.01 -4.31 20.05
N PHE A 126 -1.06 -4.95 20.54
CA PHE A 126 -1.38 -6.33 20.16
C PHE A 126 -1.65 -6.46 18.66
N GLY A 127 -2.36 -5.51 18.06
CA GLY A 127 -2.60 -5.48 16.61
C GLY A 127 -1.30 -5.44 15.80
N ILE A 128 -0.37 -4.54 16.16
CA ILE A 128 0.96 -4.42 15.55
C ILE A 128 1.72 -5.75 15.65
N ILE A 129 1.73 -6.39 16.83
CA ILE A 129 2.40 -7.68 17.04
C ILE A 129 1.78 -8.78 16.16
N PHE A 130 0.45 -8.88 16.10
CA PHE A 130 -0.22 -9.90 15.28
C PHE A 130 0.05 -9.74 13.78
N VAL A 131 -0.02 -8.51 13.26
CA VAL A 131 0.29 -8.21 11.85
C VAL A 131 1.75 -8.54 11.55
N PHE A 132 2.68 -8.14 12.42
CA PHE A 132 4.10 -8.43 12.27
C PHE A 132 4.40 -9.93 12.24
N LEU A 133 3.79 -10.70 13.15
CA LEU A 133 3.90 -12.17 13.15
C LEU A 133 3.33 -12.79 11.86
N GLY A 134 2.21 -12.27 11.37
CA GLY A 134 1.61 -12.70 10.10
C GLY A 134 2.54 -12.48 8.91
N ILE A 135 3.21 -11.32 8.84
CA ILE A 135 4.19 -10.99 7.80
C ILE A 135 5.39 -11.95 7.86
N ILE A 136 5.97 -12.17 9.04
CA ILE A 136 7.10 -13.11 9.22
C ILE A 136 6.71 -14.51 8.77
N LEU A 137 5.53 -14.97 9.15
CA LEU A 137 5.05 -16.30 8.76
C LEU A 137 4.80 -16.41 7.25
N SER A 138 4.33 -15.34 6.61
CA SER A 138 4.07 -15.27 5.17
C SER A 138 5.36 -15.27 4.34
N GLU A 139 6.41 -14.57 4.78
CA GLU A 139 7.72 -14.58 4.13
C GLU A 139 8.49 -15.88 4.38
N THR A 140 8.24 -16.54 5.51
CA THR A 140 8.89 -17.81 5.83
C THR A 140 8.32 -18.93 4.97
N ASP A 141 8.96 -19.19 3.82
CA ASP A 141 8.62 -20.30 2.93
C ASP A 141 8.94 -21.65 3.61
N LEU A 142 7.97 -22.16 4.37
CA LEU A 142 7.99 -23.44 5.07
C LEU A 142 8.28 -24.63 4.11
N LYS A 143 7.96 -24.50 2.81
CA LYS A 143 8.27 -25.51 1.79
C LYS A 143 9.76 -25.54 1.44
N LYS A 144 10.42 -24.38 1.31
CA LYS A 144 11.87 -24.29 1.12
C LYS A 144 12.63 -24.90 2.31
N MET A 145 12.18 -24.64 3.54
CA MET A 145 12.83 -25.22 4.74
C MET A 145 12.65 -26.74 4.83
N LYS A 146 11.46 -27.29 4.57
CA LYS A 146 11.24 -28.75 4.55
C LYS A 146 12.02 -29.45 3.45
N SER A 147 12.10 -28.86 2.26
CA SER A 147 12.89 -29.39 1.15
C SER A 147 14.39 -29.40 1.47
N LYS A 148 14.90 -28.33 2.09
CA LYS A 148 16.31 -28.23 2.51
C LYS A 148 16.67 -29.24 3.60
N ARG A 149 15.77 -29.47 4.57
CA ARG A 149 15.94 -30.51 5.61
C ARG A 149 15.99 -31.92 5.01
N LYS A 150 15.04 -32.24 4.13
CA LYS A 150 14.98 -33.56 3.46
C LYS A 150 16.23 -33.83 2.61
N LYS A 151 16.77 -32.80 1.95
CA LYS A 151 18.00 -32.91 1.15
C LYS A 151 19.26 -33.09 2.00
N LEU A 152 19.27 -32.58 3.23
CA LEU A 152 20.37 -32.75 4.20
C LEU A 152 20.36 -34.15 4.81
N GLU A 153 19.17 -34.68 5.15
CA GLU A 153 19.00 -36.05 5.65
C GLU A 153 19.45 -37.10 4.60
N LEU A 154 19.07 -36.92 3.32
CA LEU A 154 19.47 -37.79 2.20
C LEU A 154 20.96 -37.76 1.83
N ASN A 155 21.69 -36.71 2.24
CA ASN A 155 23.13 -36.60 2.03
C ASN A 155 23.94 -37.13 3.23
N GLN A 156 23.29 -37.40 4.37
CA GLN A 156 23.92 -38.02 5.54
C GLN A 156 23.79 -39.55 5.55
N GLU A 157 22.86 -40.11 4.76
CA GLU A 157 22.69 -41.56 4.54
C GLU A 157 23.52 -42.12 3.37
N LYS A 158 24.29 -41.29 2.65
CA LYS A 158 25.24 -41.71 1.61
C LYS A 158 26.67 -41.54 2.09
#